data_AF-A0A961G258-F1
#
_entry.id   AF-A0A961G258-F1
#
_cell.length_a   1.000
_cell.length_b   1.000
_cell.length_c   1.000
_cell.angle_alpha   90.00
_cell.angle_beta   90.00
_cell.angle_gamma   90.00
#
_symmetry.space_group_name_H-M   'P 1'
#
loop_
_entity.id
_entity.type
_entity.pdbx_description
1 polymer ?
#
loop_
_entity_poly.entity_id
_entity_poly.type
_entity_poly.pdbx_seq_one_letter_code
_entity_poly.pdbx_strand_id
1 'polypeptide(L)'
;MKHFRLSLSRFILLAALCLAGKAPLLHADTPMERGWEHLEEAFKNLNEGLKDPKPSDKEKFKKQAGIIKEASIKIRDLDPKMVKTLPKGEQEAFLKAFRTEMDDFNTKIDALVVALEASDWDKARGLMSELGKRKIPAHKQFRTKGYKKG
;
A
#
# COMPACT_ATOMS: atom_id res chain seq x y z
N MET A 1 -63.81 30.30 9.61
CA MET A 1 -62.99 30.13 8.39
C MET A 1 -62.94 28.65 8.03
N LYS A 2 -63.77 28.23 7.08
CA LYS A 2 -63.76 26.90 6.45
C LYS A 2 -63.71 27.17 4.95
N HIS A 3 -62.86 26.48 4.21
CA HIS A 3 -63.24 25.71 3.03
C HIS A 3 -62.03 24.92 2.50
N PHE A 4 -62.30 23.63 2.37
CA PHE A 4 -61.51 22.55 1.81
C PHE A 4 -61.43 22.71 0.28
N ARG A 5 -60.28 22.44 -0.34
CA ARG A 5 -60.19 22.06 -1.76
C ARG A 5 -59.11 20.99 -1.95
N LEU A 6 -59.55 19.74 -2.07
CA LEU A 6 -58.87 18.70 -2.87
C LEU A 6 -59.02 19.04 -4.35
N SER A 7 -58.01 18.76 -5.17
CA SER A 7 -58.18 18.04 -6.45
C SER A 7 -56.85 17.88 -7.18
N LEU A 8 -56.65 16.69 -7.78
CA LEU A 8 -55.84 16.38 -8.96
C LEU A 8 -54.32 16.64 -8.85
N SER A 9 -53.43 15.66 -9.02
CA SER A 9 -53.37 14.78 -10.17
C SER A 9 -52.47 13.56 -9.87
N ARG A 10 -52.88 12.39 -10.38
CA ARG A 10 -52.11 11.14 -10.36
C ARG A 10 -51.15 11.10 -11.56
N PHE A 11 -50.17 10.20 -11.46
CA PHE A 11 -49.24 9.70 -12.49
C PHE A 11 -47.96 10.53 -12.72
N ILE A 12 -46.80 9.95 -12.38
CA ILE A 12 -45.84 9.37 -13.34
C ILE A 12 -44.60 8.81 -12.59
N LEU A 13 -44.31 7.54 -12.87
CA LEU A 13 -43.04 6.79 -12.86
C LEU A 13 -41.99 7.13 -11.79
N LEU A 14 -41.67 6.20 -10.87
CA LEU A 14 -40.73 5.09 -11.12
C LEU A 14 -39.46 5.52 -11.89
N ALA A 15 -38.56 6.23 -11.22
CA ALA A 15 -37.15 6.25 -11.55
C ALA A 15 -36.38 5.67 -10.36
N ALA A 16 -36.40 4.34 -10.28
CA ALA A 16 -35.40 3.57 -9.56
C ALA A 16 -34.05 3.82 -10.23
N LEU A 17 -33.39 4.91 -9.86
CA LEU A 17 -31.98 5.09 -10.16
C LEU A 17 -31.21 4.25 -9.14
N CYS A 18 -31.13 2.96 -9.43
CA CYS A 18 -30.10 2.09 -8.88
C CYS A 18 -28.74 2.69 -9.26
N LEU A 19 -28.25 3.63 -8.46
CA LEU A 19 -26.83 3.90 -8.31
C LEU A 19 -26.21 2.67 -7.64
N ALA A 20 -26.17 1.56 -8.38
CA ALA A 20 -25.18 0.53 -8.22
C ALA A 20 -23.85 1.17 -8.65
N GLY A 21 -23.31 2.01 -7.77
CA GLY A 21 -21.91 2.38 -7.81
C GLY A 21 -21.11 1.09 -7.74
N LYS A 22 -20.64 0.63 -8.89
CA LYS A 22 -19.63 -0.42 -8.99
C LYS A 22 -18.41 0.10 -8.24
N ALA A 23 -18.24 -0.33 -6.99
CA ALA A 23 -16.94 -0.28 -6.36
C ALA A 23 -16.10 -1.41 -7.00
N PRO A 24 -15.00 -1.13 -7.72
CA PRO A 24 -13.97 -2.12 -7.85
C PRO A 24 -13.21 -2.11 -6.52
N LEU A 25 -13.74 -2.78 -5.51
CA LEU A 25 -12.89 -3.25 -4.43
C LEU A 25 -12.07 -4.38 -5.04
N LEU A 26 -10.89 -4.04 -5.59
CA LEU A 26 -9.77 -4.95 -5.75
C LEU A 26 -9.50 -5.55 -4.37
N HIS A 27 -10.23 -6.60 -3.99
CA HIS A 27 -10.00 -7.27 -2.74
C HIS A 27 -8.63 -7.92 -2.86
N ALA A 28 -7.69 -7.46 -2.05
CA ALA A 28 -6.46 -8.19 -1.83
C ALA A 28 -6.80 -9.56 -1.23
N ASP A 29 -6.72 -10.59 -2.08
CA ASP A 29 -7.21 -11.95 -1.82
C ASP A 29 -6.42 -12.66 -0.70
N THR A 30 -5.21 -12.18 -0.36
CA THR A 30 -4.35 -12.78 0.67
C THR A 30 -3.79 -11.77 1.67
N PRO A 31 -3.37 -12.21 2.88
CA PRO A 31 -2.70 -11.35 3.85
C PRO A 31 -1.48 -10.62 3.28
N MET A 32 -0.71 -11.28 2.40
CA MET A 32 0.43 -10.67 1.74
C MET A 32 0.01 -9.57 0.77
N GLU A 33 -1.03 -9.79 -0.04
CA GLU A 33 -1.55 -8.77 -0.95
C GLU A 33 -2.10 -7.56 -0.19
N ARG A 34 -2.78 -7.77 0.95
CA ARG A 34 -3.26 -6.68 1.81
C ARG A 34 -2.11 -5.89 2.42
N GLY A 35 -1.08 -6.59 2.89
CA GLY A 35 0.14 -5.95 3.38
C GLY A 35 0.76 -5.05 2.33
N TRP A 36 0.88 -5.54 1.09
CA TRP A 36 1.43 -4.74 -0.01
C TRP A 36 0.53 -3.56 -0.38
N GLU A 37 -0.79 -3.73 -0.41
CA GLU A 37 -1.72 -2.63 -0.68
C GLU A 37 -1.58 -1.48 0.34
N HIS A 38 -1.56 -1.82 1.63
CA HIS A 38 -1.38 -0.82 2.70
C HIS A 38 -0.01 -0.13 2.59
N LEU A 39 1.04 -0.90 2.28
CA LEU A 39 2.38 -0.37 2.06
C LEU A 39 2.39 0.61 0.87
N GLU A 40 1.79 0.22 -0.25
CA GLU A 40 1.73 1.02 -1.48
C GLU A 40 0.97 2.33 -1.30
N GLU A 41 -0.17 2.29 -0.63
CA GLU A 41 -0.97 3.48 -0.34
C GLU A 41 -0.17 4.48 0.53
N ALA A 42 0.41 4.00 1.63
CA ALA A 42 1.20 4.84 2.52
C ALA A 42 2.45 5.39 1.83
N PHE A 43 3.13 4.56 1.03
CA PHE A 43 4.28 4.95 0.22
C PHE A 43 3.93 6.06 -0.77
N LYS A 44 2.83 5.92 -1.52
CA LYS A 44 2.36 6.94 -2.46
C LYS A 44 2.04 8.24 -1.71
N ASN A 45 1.30 8.17 -0.62
CA ASN A 45 0.90 9.33 0.17
C ASN A 45 2.12 10.09 0.71
N LEU A 46 3.12 9.36 1.21
CA LEU A 46 4.37 9.97 1.70
C LEU A 46 5.19 10.57 0.56
N ASN A 47 5.34 9.85 -0.55
CA ASN A 47 6.10 10.32 -1.72
C ASN A 47 5.51 11.60 -2.30
N GLU A 48 4.19 11.68 -2.43
CA GLU A 48 3.50 12.89 -2.88
C GLU A 48 3.65 14.04 -1.88
N GLY A 49 3.49 13.75 -0.58
CA GLY A 49 3.64 14.76 0.47
C GLY A 49 5.04 15.37 0.54
N LEU A 50 6.09 14.59 0.24
CA LEU A 50 7.47 15.06 0.26
C LEU A 50 7.87 15.93 -0.95
N LYS A 51 7.00 16.11 -1.95
CA LYS A 51 7.25 17.02 -3.08
C LYS A 51 7.25 18.49 -2.66
N ASP A 52 6.38 18.86 -1.71
CA ASP A 52 6.29 20.20 -1.13
C ASP A 52 6.02 20.10 0.38
N PRO A 53 7.03 19.69 1.18
CA PRO A 53 6.84 19.36 2.57
C PRO A 53 6.76 20.62 3.44
N LYS A 54 5.76 20.69 4.32
CA LYS A 54 5.66 21.74 5.34
C LYS A 54 6.04 21.18 6.71
N PRO A 55 6.64 21.97 7.61
CA PRO A 55 6.94 21.53 8.97
C PRO A 55 5.74 20.93 9.72
N SER A 56 4.53 21.45 9.47
CA SER A 56 3.27 20.94 10.03
C SER A 56 2.91 19.51 9.60
N ASP A 57 3.45 19.04 8.47
CA ASP A 57 3.16 17.69 7.94
C ASP A 57 4.04 16.60 8.56
N LYS A 58 5.01 16.96 9.39
CA LYS A 58 6.00 16.03 9.97
C LYS A 58 5.37 14.79 10.62
N GLU A 59 4.39 14.98 11.50
CA GLU A 59 3.75 13.85 12.18
C GLU A 59 2.91 12.99 11.22
N LYS A 60 2.29 13.60 10.21
CA LYS A 60 1.61 12.86 9.13
C LYS A 60 2.61 12.00 8.36
N PHE A 61 3.78 12.53 8.01
CA PHE A 61 4.80 11.78 7.29
C PHE A 61 5.39 10.64 8.13
N LYS A 62 5.66 10.89 9.42
CA LYS A 62 6.09 9.84 10.36
C LYS A 62 5.06 8.73 10.47
N LYS A 63 3.76 9.07 10.54
CA LYS A 63 2.68 8.09 10.54
C LYS A 63 2.68 7.23 9.28
N GLN A 64 2.85 7.84 8.09
CA GLN A 64 2.95 7.08 6.84
C GLN A 64 4.17 6.15 6.82
N ALA A 65 5.35 6.64 7.25
CA ALA A 65 6.55 5.80 7.38
C ALA A 65 6.35 4.63 8.35
N GLY A 66 5.63 4.84 9.46
CA GLY A 66 5.22 3.80 10.40
C GLY A 66 4.32 2.73 9.77
N ILE A 67 3.32 3.14 8.96
CA ILE A 67 2.46 2.21 8.22
C ILE A 67 3.28 1.36 7.24
N ILE A 68 4.20 1.99 6.50
CA ILE A 68 5.10 1.28 5.57
C ILE A 68 5.93 0.24 6.34
N LYS A 69 6.50 0.60 7.50
CA LYS A 69 7.29 -0.30 8.35
C LYS A 69 6.46 -1.48 8.86
N GLU A 70 5.29 -1.21 9.43
CA GLU A 70 4.42 -2.24 9.98
C GLU A 70 3.97 -3.24 8.90
N ALA A 71 3.56 -2.74 7.74
CA ALA A 71 3.19 -3.58 6.61
C ALA A 71 4.38 -4.42 6.11
N SER A 72 5.57 -3.82 6.00
CA SER A 72 6.79 -4.50 5.58
C SER A 72 7.19 -5.64 6.53
N ILE A 73 7.13 -5.43 7.85
CA ILE A 73 7.38 -6.48 8.85
C ILE A 73 6.37 -7.62 8.69
N LYS A 74 5.08 -7.30 8.54
CA LYS A 74 4.04 -8.32 8.33
C LYS A 74 4.27 -9.13 7.05
N ILE A 75 4.67 -8.48 5.95
CA ILE A 75 4.96 -9.15 4.69
C ILE A 75 6.16 -10.10 4.81
N ARG A 76 7.23 -9.67 5.50
CA ARG A 76 8.45 -10.45 5.71
C ARG A 76 8.18 -11.82 6.34
N ASP A 77 7.25 -11.86 7.28
CA ASP A 77 6.93 -13.07 8.04
C ASP A 77 5.95 -14.00 7.32
N LEU A 78 5.50 -13.63 6.11
CA LEU A 78 4.64 -14.44 5.26
C LEU A 78 5.45 -15.16 4.18
N ASP A 79 4.99 -16.36 3.81
CA ASP A 79 5.58 -17.10 2.70
C ASP A 79 4.96 -16.66 1.36
N PRO A 80 5.77 -16.17 0.39
CA PRO A 80 5.25 -15.81 -0.93
C PRO A 80 4.63 -17.01 -1.65
N LYS A 81 3.54 -16.77 -2.41
CA LYS A 81 2.84 -17.82 -3.19
C LYS A 81 3.80 -18.62 -4.07
N MET A 82 4.85 -17.99 -4.60
CA MET A 82 5.84 -18.61 -5.48
C MET A 82 6.67 -19.71 -4.82
N VAL A 83 6.89 -19.65 -3.50
CA VAL A 83 7.67 -20.67 -2.77
C VAL A 83 7.14 -22.08 -3.08
N LYS A 84 5.81 -22.23 -3.10
CA LYS A 84 5.15 -23.53 -3.37
C LYS A 84 5.36 -24.04 -4.79
N THR A 85 5.76 -23.18 -5.73
CA THR A 85 6.03 -23.53 -7.12
C THR A 85 7.48 -23.89 -7.39
N LEU A 86 8.38 -23.62 -6.44
CA LEU A 86 9.81 -23.93 -6.55
C LEU A 86 10.10 -25.38 -6.14
N PRO A 87 11.13 -26.02 -6.73
CA PRO A 87 11.63 -27.31 -6.24
C PRO A 87 11.95 -27.24 -4.74
N LYS A 88 11.71 -28.33 -3.99
CA LYS A 88 11.91 -28.35 -2.52
C LYS A 88 13.31 -27.87 -2.09
N GLY A 89 14.36 -28.18 -2.85
CA GLY A 89 15.73 -27.74 -2.57
C GLY A 89 16.00 -26.24 -2.78
N GLU A 90 15.08 -25.51 -3.43
CA GLU A 90 15.21 -24.06 -3.71
C GLU A 90 14.33 -23.19 -2.81
N GLN A 91 13.34 -23.78 -2.13
CA GLN A 91 12.36 -23.04 -1.32
C GLN A 91 13.00 -22.30 -0.14
N GLU A 92 13.90 -22.96 0.57
CA GLU A 92 14.58 -22.37 1.73
C GLU A 92 15.50 -21.20 1.34
N ALA A 93 16.29 -21.40 0.27
CA ALA A 93 17.17 -20.35 -0.25
C ALA A 93 16.37 -19.12 -0.72
N PHE A 94 15.24 -19.34 -1.38
CA PHE A 94 14.33 -18.28 -1.80
C PHE A 94 13.73 -17.54 -0.59
N LEU A 95 13.21 -18.26 0.42
CA LEU A 95 12.63 -17.65 1.62
C LEU A 95 13.68 -16.83 2.39
N LYS A 96 14.90 -17.33 2.48
CA LYS A 96 16.02 -16.60 3.08
C LYS A 96 16.31 -15.31 2.34
N ALA A 97 16.44 -15.37 1.00
CA ALA A 97 16.68 -14.20 0.17
C ALA A 97 15.54 -13.16 0.30
N PHE A 98 14.29 -13.61 0.24
CA PHE A 98 13.11 -12.76 0.44
C PHE A 98 13.15 -12.03 1.78
N ARG A 99 13.39 -12.76 2.89
CA ARG A 99 13.44 -12.16 4.23
C ARG A 99 14.60 -11.18 4.38
N THR A 100 15.77 -11.49 3.82
CA THR A 100 16.92 -10.58 3.80
C THR A 100 16.59 -9.29 3.03
N GLU A 101 15.95 -9.38 1.87
CA GLU A 101 15.55 -8.17 1.12
C GLU A 101 14.54 -7.32 1.91
N MET A 102 13.59 -7.95 2.60
CA MET A 102 12.64 -7.25 3.45
C MET A 102 13.31 -6.63 4.68
N ASP A 103 14.33 -7.26 5.25
CA ASP A 103 15.15 -6.70 6.34
C ASP A 103 15.93 -5.47 5.87
N ASP A 104 16.56 -5.53 4.70
CA ASP A 104 17.24 -4.37 4.10
C ASP A 104 16.26 -3.22 3.80
N PHE A 105 15.06 -3.55 3.30
CA PHE A 105 14.00 -2.57 3.08
C PHE A 105 13.57 -1.92 4.39
N ASN A 106 13.40 -2.74 5.44
CA ASN A 106 13.07 -2.31 6.79
C ASN A 106 14.12 -1.36 7.38
N THR A 107 15.41 -1.62 7.20
CA THR A 107 16.49 -0.72 7.66
C THR A 107 16.43 0.63 6.95
N LYS A 108 16.10 0.67 5.66
CA LYS A 108 15.94 1.94 4.93
C LYS A 108 14.72 2.74 5.40
N ILE A 109 13.64 2.07 5.80
CA ILE A 109 12.51 2.75 6.42
C ILE A 109 12.91 3.37 7.77
N ASP A 110 13.74 2.69 8.57
CA ASP A 110 14.22 3.25 9.84
C ASP A 110 15.05 4.51 9.59
N ALA A 111 15.93 4.49 8.58
CA ALA A 111 16.66 5.68 8.15
C ALA A 111 15.74 6.83 7.67
N LEU A 112 14.63 6.49 7.03
CA LEU A 112 13.61 7.47 6.59
C LEU A 112 12.91 8.09 7.80
N VAL A 113 12.54 7.29 8.81
CA VAL A 113 11.94 7.81 10.06
C VAL A 113 12.90 8.80 10.73
N VAL A 114 14.18 8.47 10.85
CA VAL A 114 15.20 9.38 11.40
C VAL A 114 15.31 10.68 10.59
N ALA A 115 15.28 10.61 9.26
CA ALA A 115 15.32 11.80 8.41
C ALA A 115 14.07 12.68 8.60
N LEU A 116 12.88 12.08 8.70
CA LEU A 116 11.62 12.79 8.97
C LEU A 116 11.63 13.44 10.37
N GLU A 117 12.19 12.76 11.37
CA GLU A 117 12.36 13.30 12.73
C GLU A 117 13.32 14.49 12.76
N ALA A 118 14.37 14.46 11.96
CA ALA A 118 15.29 15.58 11.78
C ALA A 118 14.75 16.68 10.85
N SER A 119 13.56 16.49 10.25
CA SER A 119 13.02 17.38 9.21
C SER A 119 13.98 17.55 8.01
N ASP A 120 14.80 16.54 7.75
CA ASP A 120 15.71 16.47 6.61
C ASP A 120 14.94 15.95 5.39
N TRP A 121 14.23 16.87 4.73
CA TRP A 121 13.32 16.55 3.64
C TRP A 121 14.04 16.05 2.38
N ASP A 122 15.24 16.56 2.11
CA ASP A 122 16.06 16.12 0.98
C ASP A 122 16.49 14.67 1.16
N LYS A 123 16.99 14.31 2.34
CA LYS A 123 17.34 12.93 2.67
C LYS A 123 16.11 12.02 2.66
N ALA A 124 14.99 12.48 3.19
CA ALA A 124 13.74 11.71 3.15
C ALA A 124 13.30 11.41 1.71
N ARG A 125 13.38 12.39 0.79
CA ARG A 125 13.12 12.18 -0.65
C ARG A 125 14.09 11.19 -1.28
N GLY A 126 15.38 11.31 -0.98
CA GLY A 126 16.41 10.38 -1.47
C GLY A 126 16.12 8.94 -1.05
N LEU A 127 15.80 8.74 0.24
CA LEU A 127 15.44 7.44 0.79
C LEU A 127 14.15 6.88 0.17
N MET A 128 13.13 7.72 -0.03
CA MET A 128 11.91 7.30 -0.73
C MET A 128 12.20 6.87 -2.17
N SER A 129 13.07 7.57 -2.90
CA SER A 129 13.48 7.16 -4.24
C SER A 129 14.17 5.79 -4.24
N GLU A 130 15.09 5.55 -3.30
CA GLU A 130 15.76 4.27 -3.14
C GLU A 130 14.80 3.13 -2.78
N LEU A 131 13.90 3.37 -1.84
CA LEU A 131 12.86 2.42 -1.45
C LEU A 131 11.96 2.08 -2.64
N GLY A 132 11.56 3.08 -3.43
CA GLY A 132 10.76 2.88 -4.64
C GLY A 132 11.43 1.98 -5.67
N LYS A 133 12.74 2.11 -5.86
CA LYS A 133 13.54 1.25 -6.75
C LYS A 133 13.60 -0.20 -6.28
N ARG A 134 13.51 -0.47 -4.97
CA ARG A 134 13.57 -1.81 -4.38
C ARG A 134 12.20 -2.48 -4.25
N LYS A 135 11.15 -1.70 -4.02
CA LYS A 135 9.77 -2.18 -3.89
C LYS A 135 9.23 -2.85 -5.16
N ILE A 136 9.48 -2.25 -6.33
CA ILE A 136 8.92 -2.72 -7.61
C ILE A 136 9.52 -4.08 -8.06
N PRO A 137 10.84 -4.29 -8.00
CA PRO A 137 11.45 -5.59 -8.33
C PRO A 137 11.02 -6.68 -7.36
N ALA A 138 11.10 -6.46 -6.04
CA ALA A 138 10.73 -7.46 -5.03
C ALA A 138 9.28 -7.91 -5.19
N HIS A 139 8.32 -6.96 -5.22
CA HIS A 139 6.90 -7.31 -5.34
C HIS A 139 6.56 -8.05 -6.66
N LYS A 140 7.23 -7.75 -7.78
CA LYS A 140 7.04 -8.51 -9.03
C LYS A 140 7.74 -9.87 -9.03
N GLN A 141 9.00 -9.92 -8.59
CA GLN A 141 9.81 -11.13 -8.57
C GLN A 141 9.25 -12.20 -7.64
N PHE A 142 8.53 -11.80 -6.58
CA PHE A 142 7.92 -12.73 -5.63
C PHE A 142 6.44 -13.07 -5.93
N ARG A 143 5.84 -12.50 -7.00
CA ARG A 143 4.45 -12.78 -7.43
C ARG A 143 4.31 -13.71 -8.64
N THR A 144 5.24 -13.70 -9.59
CA THR A 144 5.15 -14.48 -10.86
C THR A 144 6.53 -14.91 -11.34
N LYS A 145 6.67 -16.08 -12.00
CA LYS A 145 7.89 -16.82 -12.50
C LYS A 145 9.16 -16.00 -12.92
N GLY A 146 9.59 -15.03 -12.13
CA GLY A 146 10.60 -14.03 -12.47
C GLY A 146 11.81 -14.06 -11.54
N TYR A 147 11.87 -15.01 -10.60
CA TYR A 147 13.08 -15.30 -9.85
C TYR A 147 14.14 -15.84 -10.82
N LYS A 148 15.11 -15.00 -11.17
CA LYS A 148 16.34 -15.43 -11.85
C LYS A 148 17.40 -15.57 -10.76
N LYS A 149 17.93 -16.78 -10.61
CA LYS A 149 19.09 -17.07 -9.76
C LYS A 149 20.21 -16.08 -10.11
N GLY A 150 20.53 -15.20 -9.18
CA GLY A 150 21.75 -14.38 -9.21
C GLY A 150 22.94 -15.20 -8.78
#